data_AF-A0A9J7KAV7-F1
#
_entry.id   AF-A0A9J7KAV7-F1
#
_cell.length_a   1.000
_cell.length_b   1.000
_cell.length_c   1.000
_cell.angle_alpha   90.00
_cell.angle_beta   90.00
_cell.angle_gamma   90.00
#
_symmetry.space_group_name_H-M   'P 1'
#
loop_
_entity.id
_entity.type
_entity.pdbx_description
1 polymer ?
#
loop_
_entity_poly.entity_id
_entity_poly.type
_entity_poly.pdbx_seq_one_letter_code
_entity_poly.pdbx_strand_id
1 'polypeptide(L)'
;MLTAESDSLDFLTGKNCQGKYLRIISAESPVKLYCCYGVIAVLSGAVIALSVALLLSTRKPEEVSIKCVCAFCPRDWIAFGSKCFNFSEKVENWTSSQTFCVAQGAQLARFDSQEELEFLKRYKGEHDHWIGLHRKSSEHHWMWTDGTEYNNLTSPRGGGECAYLSDSKVSSGRNYTHRRWICSKPNSFTACDVPKQS
;
A
#
# COMPACT_ATOMS: atom_id res chain seq x y z
N MET A 1 15.59 2.16 45.01
CA MET A 1 15.46 3.30 45.93
C MET A 1 16.87 3.55 46.44
N LEU A 2 17.64 4.39 45.71
CA LEU A 2 18.03 5.76 46.13
C LEU A 2 18.63 5.72 47.55
N THR A 3 19.84 6.19 47.86
CA THR A 3 20.82 7.11 47.27
C THR A 3 22.01 7.12 48.26
N ALA A 4 23.19 7.58 47.81
CA ALA A 4 24.17 8.48 48.46
C ALA A 4 24.42 8.40 50.00
N GLU A 5 25.58 8.67 50.58
CA GLU A 5 26.67 9.60 50.28
C GLU A 5 27.78 9.41 51.36
N SER A 6 29.01 9.86 51.07
CA SER A 6 30.02 10.56 51.91
C SER A 6 30.00 10.42 53.47
N ASP A 7 31.07 10.55 54.26
CA ASP A 7 32.41 11.14 54.14
C ASP A 7 33.19 10.84 55.44
N SER A 8 34.47 11.24 55.48
CA SER A 8 35.32 11.48 56.67
C SER A 8 35.91 10.26 57.41
N LEU A 9 37.22 9.97 57.34
CA LEU A 9 38.42 10.70 57.79
C LEU A 9 38.75 10.43 59.29
N ASP A 10 39.78 9.60 59.52
CA ASP A 10 40.99 9.89 60.32
C ASP A 10 41.57 8.70 61.13
N PHE A 11 42.82 8.40 60.78
CA PHE A 11 43.97 8.26 61.69
C PHE A 11 44.15 7.02 62.61
N LEU A 12 45.43 6.62 62.70
CA LEU A 12 46.10 5.58 63.53
C LEU A 12 46.14 4.18 62.89
N THR A 13 47.28 3.51 62.68
CA THR A 13 48.45 3.39 63.57
C THR A 13 49.62 2.79 62.76
N GLY A 14 50.85 3.28 62.97
CA GLY A 14 52.02 2.85 62.21
C GLY A 14 52.65 1.52 62.64
N LYS A 15 53.49 0.96 61.75
CA LYS A 15 54.86 0.50 62.05
C LYS A 15 55.62 0.18 60.75
N ASN A 16 56.91 0.50 60.83
CA ASN A 16 57.89 0.70 59.77
C ASN A 16 58.41 -0.63 59.16
N CYS A 17 58.53 -0.72 57.84
CA CYS A 17 59.36 -1.72 57.16
C CYS A 17 60.27 -0.98 56.17
N GLN A 18 61.52 -0.78 56.58
CA GLN A 18 62.60 -0.30 55.72
C GLN A 18 62.91 -1.34 54.65
N GLY A 19 62.49 -1.07 53.41
CA GLY A 19 62.99 -1.70 52.20
C GLY A 19 63.35 -0.59 51.22
N LYS A 20 64.65 -0.43 50.93
CA LYS A 20 65.17 0.41 49.84
C LYS A 20 64.39 0.10 48.56
N TYR A 21 63.46 0.97 48.16
CA TYR A 21 62.93 0.97 46.79
C TYR A 21 63.50 2.17 46.05
N LEU A 22 64.07 1.86 44.88
CA LEU A 22 64.86 2.74 44.06
C LEU A 22 64.17 4.06 43.73
N ARG A 23 64.96 5.14 43.74
CA ARG A 23 64.66 6.35 42.96
C ARG A 23 64.59 5.98 41.49
N ILE A 24 63.40 5.91 40.90
CA ILE A 24 63.21 6.11 39.46
C ILE A 24 61.87 6.85 39.23
N ILE A 25 61.83 8.14 39.56
CA ILE A 25 60.97 9.06 38.81
C ILE A 25 61.84 9.47 37.62
N SER A 26 61.78 8.69 36.54
CA SER A 26 62.34 9.13 35.27
C SER A 26 61.55 10.35 34.86
N ALA A 27 62.15 11.54 34.94
CA ALA A 27 61.61 12.71 34.26
C ALA A 27 61.57 12.35 32.76
N GLU A 28 60.40 11.93 32.28
CA GLU A 28 60.21 11.71 30.85
C GLU A 28 60.53 13.02 30.15
N SER A 29 61.54 13.00 29.28
CA SER A 29 61.87 14.15 28.45
C SER A 29 60.58 14.60 27.75
N PRO A 30 60.26 15.91 27.72
CA PRO A 30 59.05 16.42 27.05
C PRO A 30 58.97 15.94 25.60
N VAL A 31 60.11 15.65 24.97
CA VAL A 31 60.20 15.04 23.64
C VAL A 31 59.49 13.68 23.54
N LYS A 32 59.63 12.81 24.55
CA LYS A 32 58.95 11.50 24.59
C LYS A 32 57.43 11.67 24.71
N LEU A 33 56.98 12.65 25.49
CA LEU A 33 55.58 12.98 25.64
C LEU A 33 54.98 13.51 24.32
N TYR A 34 55.67 14.41 23.62
CA TYR A 34 55.27 14.89 22.30
C TYR A 34 55.23 13.77 21.25
N CYS A 35 56.19 12.83 21.28
CA CYS A 35 56.15 11.65 20.44
C CYS A 35 54.92 10.78 20.72
N CYS A 36 54.57 10.55 21.99
CA CYS A 36 53.35 9.82 22.35
C CYS A 36 52.08 10.51 21.84
N TYR A 37 51.96 11.83 21.98
CA TYR A 37 50.83 12.58 21.42
C TYR A 37 50.75 12.49 19.90
N GLY A 38 51.90 12.54 19.20
CA GLY A 38 51.95 12.35 17.75
C GLY A 38 51.47 10.98 17.31
N VAL A 39 51.93 9.91 18.00
CA VAL A 39 51.49 8.53 17.72
C VAL A 39 50.00 8.37 18.00
N ILE A 40 49.50 8.89 19.12
CA ILE A 40 48.07 8.84 19.48
C ILE A 40 47.21 9.58 18.45
N ALA A 41 47.66 10.76 17.98
CA ALA A 41 46.95 11.53 16.97
C ALA A 41 46.87 10.81 15.61
N VAL A 42 47.95 10.12 15.21
CA VAL A 42 47.96 9.32 13.98
C VAL A 42 47.03 8.12 14.10
N LEU A 43 47.08 7.40 15.23
CA LEU A 43 46.23 6.23 15.46
C LEU A 43 44.75 6.61 15.54
N SER A 44 44.41 7.72 16.22
CA SER A 44 43.03 8.20 16.30
C SER A 44 42.51 8.65 14.94
N GLY A 45 43.32 9.36 14.15
CA GLY A 45 42.99 9.73 12.78
C GLY A 45 42.70 8.52 11.88
N ALA A 46 43.54 7.47 11.98
CA ALA A 46 43.34 6.23 11.22
C ALA A 46 42.04 5.50 11.62
N VAL A 47 41.74 5.41 12.92
CA VAL A 47 40.50 4.79 13.41
C VAL A 47 39.26 5.57 12.95
N ILE A 48 39.28 6.91 13.00
CA ILE A 48 38.18 7.74 12.52
C ILE A 48 37.97 7.55 11.02
N ALA A 49 39.05 7.56 10.23
CA ALA A 49 38.98 7.35 8.79
C ALA A 49 38.39 5.98 8.43
N LEU A 50 38.82 4.91 9.12
CA LEU A 50 38.26 3.56 8.94
C LEU A 50 36.78 3.48 9.34
N SER A 51 36.41 4.13 10.46
CA SER A 51 35.03 4.18 10.95
C SER A 51 34.12 4.86 9.94
N VAL A 52 34.55 6.00 9.39
CA VAL A 52 33.82 6.74 8.35
C VAL A 52 33.73 5.93 7.06
N ALA A 53 34.81 5.28 6.63
CA ALA A 53 34.79 4.43 5.44
C ALA A 53 33.81 3.25 5.58
N LEU A 54 33.74 2.62 6.76
CA LEU A 54 32.76 1.56 7.06
C LEU A 54 31.31 2.10 7.07
N LEU A 55 31.08 3.29 7.64
CA LEU A 55 29.78 3.94 7.63
C LEU A 55 29.33 4.33 6.22
N LEU A 56 30.26 4.73 5.34
CA LEU A 56 29.98 5.05 3.95
C LEU A 56 29.76 3.79 3.10
N SER A 57 30.52 2.71 3.36
CA SER A 57 30.38 1.44 2.64
C SER A 57 29.09 0.68 2.98
N THR A 58 28.54 0.89 4.18
CA THR A 58 27.26 0.30 4.62
C THR A 58 26.03 1.06 4.13
N ARG A 59 26.18 2.28 3.58
CA ARG A 59 25.09 2.99 2.88
C ARG A 59 24.88 2.38 1.50
N LYS A 60 24.20 1.24 1.45
CA LYS A 60 23.57 0.78 0.22
C LYS A 60 22.47 1.80 -0.14
N PRO A 61 22.43 2.36 -1.36
CA PRO A 61 21.27 3.13 -1.79
C PRO A 61 20.04 2.22 -1.64
N GLU A 62 19.05 2.69 -0.89
CA GLU A 62 17.75 2.04 -0.87
C GLU A 62 17.18 2.21 -2.27
N GLU A 63 17.36 1.17 -3.09
CA GLU A 63 16.80 1.11 -4.43
C GLU A 63 15.29 0.98 -4.26
N VAL A 64 14.59 2.12 -4.33
CA VAL A 64 13.14 2.18 -4.37
C VAL A 64 12.71 1.41 -5.62
N SER A 65 12.34 0.14 -5.43
CA SER A 65 11.76 -0.70 -6.47
C SER A 65 10.40 -0.12 -6.82
N ILE A 66 10.36 0.72 -7.85
CA ILE A 66 9.11 1.17 -8.47
C ILE A 66 8.55 -0.05 -9.21
N LYS A 67 7.79 -0.88 -8.50
CA LYS A 67 7.02 -1.96 -9.12
C LYS A 67 6.01 -1.32 -10.07
N CYS A 68 6.22 -1.50 -11.37
CA CYS A 68 5.20 -1.20 -12.36
C CYS A 68 4.05 -2.18 -12.14
N VAL A 69 2.94 -1.69 -11.58
CA VAL A 69 1.77 -2.51 -11.35
C VAL A 69 0.89 -2.41 -12.60
N CYS A 70 0.81 -3.52 -13.34
CA CYS A 70 -0.11 -3.61 -14.47
C CYS A 70 -1.45 -4.15 -13.94
N ALA A 71 -2.54 -3.45 -14.25
CA ALA A 71 -3.88 -3.98 -14.06
C ALA A 71 -4.16 -5.08 -15.10
N PHE A 72 -4.48 -6.29 -14.66
CA PHE A 72 -4.87 -7.39 -15.54
C PHE A 72 -6.35 -7.73 -15.38
N CYS A 73 -7.01 -7.91 -16.52
CA CYS A 73 -8.38 -8.42 -16.60
C CYS A 73 -8.37 -9.78 -17.31
N PRO A 74 -9.31 -10.69 -16.98
CA PRO A 74 -9.44 -11.95 -17.70
C PRO A 74 -9.64 -11.71 -19.20
N ARG A 75 -9.37 -12.75 -20.02
CA ARG A 75 -9.69 -12.68 -21.45
C ARG A 75 -11.16 -12.33 -21.66
N ASP A 76 -11.43 -11.49 -22.64
CA ASP A 76 -12.76 -11.00 -23.01
C ASP A 76 -13.41 -10.07 -21.95
N TRP A 77 -12.60 -9.54 -21.02
CA TRP A 77 -12.99 -8.46 -20.11
C TRP A 77 -12.23 -7.18 -20.46
N ILE A 78 -12.88 -6.05 -20.23
CA ILE A 78 -12.35 -4.74 -20.57
C ILE A 78 -11.92 -4.05 -19.28
N ALA A 79 -10.65 -3.65 -19.23
CA ALA A 79 -10.11 -2.87 -18.12
C ALA A 79 -10.54 -1.40 -18.26
N PHE A 80 -11.11 -0.85 -17.20
CA PHE A 80 -11.32 0.59 -17.07
C PHE A 80 -11.18 0.98 -15.59
N GLY A 81 -10.26 1.92 -15.30
CA GLY A 81 -9.90 2.26 -13.92
C GLY A 81 -9.37 1.06 -13.14
N SER A 82 -9.89 0.85 -11.93
CA SER A 82 -9.53 -0.27 -11.04
C SER A 82 -10.40 -1.51 -11.25
N LYS A 83 -11.16 -1.60 -12.35
CA LYS A 83 -12.15 -2.66 -12.59
C LYS A 83 -12.01 -3.30 -13.96
N CYS A 84 -12.55 -4.51 -14.03
CA CYS A 84 -12.78 -5.27 -15.24
C CYS A 84 -14.27 -5.37 -15.49
N PHE A 85 -14.69 -5.15 -16.74
CA PHE A 85 -16.09 -5.22 -17.17
C PHE A 85 -16.28 -6.26 -18.28
N ASN A 86 -17.36 -7.03 -18.22
CA ASN A 86 -17.73 -7.98 -19.28
C ASN A 86 -19.17 -7.74 -19.71
N PHE A 87 -19.40 -7.64 -21.01
CA PHE A 87 -20.69 -7.29 -21.61
C PHE A 87 -21.29 -8.53 -22.25
N SER A 88 -22.50 -8.90 -21.87
CA SER A 88 -23.14 -10.09 -22.40
C SER A 88 -23.64 -9.86 -23.83
N GLU A 89 -23.61 -10.92 -24.63
CA GLU A 89 -24.32 -10.94 -25.92
C GLU A 89 -25.75 -11.51 -25.76
N LYS A 90 -25.93 -12.36 -24.74
CA LYS A 90 -27.21 -13.00 -24.38
C LYS A 90 -28.11 -12.05 -23.59
N VAL A 91 -29.41 -12.35 -23.62
CA VAL A 91 -30.45 -11.61 -22.87
C VAL A 91 -31.09 -12.50 -21.82
N GLU A 92 -31.15 -12.01 -20.58
CA GLU A 92 -31.72 -12.74 -19.45
C GLU A 92 -32.43 -11.78 -18.48
N ASN A 93 -33.19 -12.34 -17.55
CA ASN A 93 -33.73 -11.58 -16.43
C ASN A 93 -32.62 -11.13 -15.45
N TRP A 94 -32.92 -10.14 -14.61
CA TRP A 94 -31.90 -9.53 -13.74
C TRP A 94 -31.26 -10.54 -12.78
N THR A 95 -32.07 -11.43 -12.20
CA THR A 95 -31.60 -12.47 -11.25
C THR A 95 -30.66 -13.47 -11.91
N SER A 96 -30.99 -13.93 -13.11
CA SER A 96 -30.16 -14.88 -13.88
C SER A 96 -28.86 -14.22 -14.32
N SER A 97 -28.93 -12.94 -14.69
CA SER A 97 -27.76 -12.13 -15.04
C SER A 97 -26.80 -11.96 -13.84
N GLN A 98 -27.34 -11.67 -12.66
CA GLN A 98 -26.54 -11.63 -11.42
C GLN A 98 -25.91 -12.97 -11.11
N THR A 99 -26.67 -14.06 -11.25
CA THR A 99 -26.17 -15.43 -11.03
C THR A 99 -25.02 -15.75 -11.97
N PHE A 100 -25.11 -15.35 -13.24
CA PHE A 100 -24.02 -15.49 -14.20
C PHE A 100 -22.77 -14.72 -13.75
N CYS A 101 -22.90 -13.45 -13.35
CA CYS A 101 -21.75 -12.67 -12.90
C CYS A 101 -21.09 -13.29 -11.65
N VAL A 102 -21.87 -13.77 -10.69
CA VAL A 102 -21.36 -14.48 -9.50
C VAL A 102 -20.58 -15.73 -9.88
N ALA A 103 -21.06 -16.51 -10.85
CA ALA A 103 -20.35 -17.69 -11.36
C ALA A 103 -18.98 -17.33 -12.01
N GLN A 104 -18.78 -16.08 -12.43
CA GLN A 104 -17.51 -15.56 -12.96
C GLN A 104 -16.62 -14.88 -11.90
N GLY A 105 -16.95 -15.02 -10.62
CA GLY A 105 -16.28 -14.34 -9.52
C GLY A 105 -16.46 -12.81 -9.58
N ALA A 106 -17.63 -12.36 -10.04
CA ALA A 106 -17.97 -10.96 -10.25
C ALA A 106 -19.37 -10.67 -9.71
N GLN A 107 -19.86 -9.46 -9.98
CA GLN A 107 -21.25 -9.07 -9.75
C GLN A 107 -21.76 -8.31 -10.98
N LEU A 108 -23.08 -8.11 -11.09
CA LEU A 108 -23.62 -7.16 -12.05
C LEU A 108 -22.93 -5.80 -11.86
N ALA A 109 -22.76 -5.08 -12.96
CA ALA A 109 -21.84 -3.97 -13.01
C ALA A 109 -22.16 -2.89 -11.99
N ARG A 110 -21.14 -2.51 -11.24
CA ARG A 110 -21.15 -1.39 -10.29
C ARG A 110 -20.21 -0.31 -10.80
N PHE A 111 -20.69 0.92 -10.84
CA PHE A 111 -19.86 2.10 -11.04
C PHE A 111 -19.72 2.85 -9.70
N ASP A 112 -18.51 3.32 -9.42
CA ASP A 112 -18.18 4.11 -8.23
C ASP A 112 -17.88 5.58 -8.58
N SER A 113 -17.69 5.89 -9.86
CA SER A 113 -17.42 7.24 -10.36
C SER A 113 -18.25 7.58 -11.59
N GLN A 114 -18.31 8.88 -11.90
CA GLN A 114 -19.00 9.35 -13.10
C GLN A 114 -18.30 8.85 -14.37
N GLU A 115 -16.98 8.77 -14.36
CA GLU A 115 -16.16 8.30 -15.48
C GLU A 115 -16.47 6.83 -15.80
N GLU A 116 -16.61 5.98 -14.79
CA GLU A 116 -17.01 4.58 -14.98
C GLU A 116 -18.43 4.48 -15.57
N LEU A 117 -19.37 5.29 -15.06
CA LEU A 117 -20.74 5.31 -15.59
C LEU A 117 -20.76 5.76 -17.07
N GLU A 118 -20.01 6.80 -17.43
CA GLU A 118 -19.93 7.27 -18.81
C GLU A 118 -19.23 6.24 -19.72
N PHE A 119 -18.20 5.56 -19.23
CA PHE A 119 -17.59 4.42 -19.92
C PHE A 119 -18.63 3.33 -20.22
N LEU A 120 -19.39 2.90 -19.21
CA LEU A 120 -20.41 1.86 -19.38
C LEU A 120 -21.49 2.26 -20.39
N LYS A 121 -21.99 3.51 -20.32
CA LYS A 121 -22.97 4.05 -21.26
C LYS A 121 -22.44 4.10 -22.69
N ARG A 122 -21.17 4.47 -22.87
CA ARG A 122 -20.53 4.55 -24.18
C ARG A 122 -20.27 3.17 -24.77
N TYR A 123 -19.85 2.21 -23.94
CA TYR A 123 -19.39 0.90 -24.42
C TYR A 123 -20.51 -0.10 -24.64
N LYS A 124 -21.64 -0.01 -23.91
CA LYS A 124 -22.76 -0.96 -24.03
C LYS A 124 -23.40 -1.03 -25.43
N GLY A 125 -23.16 -0.03 -26.29
CA GLY A 125 -23.79 0.09 -27.60
C GLY A 125 -25.30 0.40 -27.53
N GLU A 126 -26.05 -0.12 -28.49
CA GLU A 126 -27.47 0.20 -28.67
C GLU A 126 -28.40 -0.55 -27.71
N HIS A 127 -27.97 -1.71 -27.22
CA HIS A 127 -28.83 -2.56 -26.39
C HIS A 127 -28.91 -2.08 -24.94
N ASP A 128 -30.05 -2.36 -24.30
CA ASP A 128 -30.23 -2.16 -22.87
C ASP A 128 -29.48 -3.23 -22.09
N HIS A 129 -28.79 -2.82 -21.02
CA HIS A 129 -27.99 -3.72 -20.19
C HIS A 129 -28.28 -3.57 -18.69
N TRP A 130 -28.58 -4.68 -18.01
CA TRP A 130 -28.66 -4.74 -16.55
C TRP A 130 -27.36 -4.34 -15.87
N ILE A 131 -27.51 -3.63 -14.75
CA ILE A 131 -26.43 -3.27 -13.82
C ILE A 131 -26.81 -3.70 -12.40
N GLY A 132 -25.84 -3.67 -11.47
CA GLY A 132 -25.97 -4.23 -10.12
C GLY A 132 -26.80 -3.42 -9.14
N LEU A 133 -27.61 -2.48 -9.63
CA LEU A 133 -28.39 -1.58 -8.79
C LEU A 133 -29.84 -2.08 -8.70
N HIS A 134 -30.34 -2.24 -7.48
CA HIS A 134 -31.69 -2.73 -7.21
C HIS A 134 -32.33 -2.07 -5.98
N ARG A 135 -33.65 -2.20 -5.85
CA ARG A 135 -34.44 -1.76 -4.69
C ARG A 135 -35.60 -2.72 -4.44
N LYS A 136 -36.16 -2.73 -3.23
CA LYS A 136 -37.29 -3.62 -2.88
C LYS A 136 -38.61 -3.19 -3.52
N SER A 137 -38.88 -1.89 -3.55
CA SER A 137 -40.03 -1.27 -4.21
C SER A 137 -39.69 0.17 -4.60
N SER A 138 -40.59 0.87 -5.28
CA SER A 138 -40.40 2.27 -5.70
C SER A 138 -40.12 3.24 -4.56
N GLU A 139 -40.54 2.91 -3.34
CA GLU A 139 -40.38 3.72 -2.12
C GLU A 139 -39.06 3.47 -1.39
N HIS A 140 -38.35 2.39 -1.75
CA HIS A 140 -37.09 2.04 -1.11
C HIS A 140 -35.89 2.67 -1.83
N HIS A 141 -34.83 2.93 -1.07
CA HIS A 141 -33.56 3.40 -1.61
C HIS A 141 -32.91 2.33 -2.50
N TRP A 142 -32.05 2.78 -3.40
CA TRP A 142 -31.25 1.91 -4.26
C TRP A 142 -30.07 1.34 -3.49
N MET A 143 -29.78 0.07 -3.74
CA MET A 143 -28.66 -0.68 -3.19
C MET A 143 -27.90 -1.38 -4.31
N TRP A 144 -26.61 -1.59 -4.07
CA TRP A 144 -25.78 -2.44 -4.89
C TRP A 144 -25.92 -3.91 -4.49
N THR A 145 -25.58 -4.82 -5.40
CA THR A 145 -25.60 -6.28 -5.18
C THR A 145 -24.68 -6.75 -4.06
N ASP A 146 -23.68 -5.95 -3.67
CA ASP A 146 -22.80 -6.20 -2.53
C ASP A 146 -23.42 -5.78 -1.18
N GLY A 147 -24.66 -5.27 -1.19
CA GLY A 147 -25.40 -4.85 -0.01
C GLY A 147 -25.12 -3.41 0.44
N THR A 148 -24.22 -2.69 -0.23
CA THR A 148 -23.94 -1.29 0.12
C THR A 148 -24.98 -0.34 -0.50
N GLU A 149 -25.21 0.77 0.20
CA GLU A 149 -26.13 1.81 -0.28
C GLU A 149 -25.56 2.55 -1.49
N TYR A 150 -26.46 2.94 -2.39
CA TYR A 150 -26.11 3.76 -3.54
C TYR A 150 -25.99 5.24 -3.16
N ASN A 151 -24.93 5.88 -3.65
CA ASN A 151 -24.61 7.29 -3.38
C ASN A 151 -25.43 8.30 -4.19
N ASN A 152 -26.41 7.87 -4.98
CA ASN A 152 -27.29 8.72 -5.79
C ASN A 152 -26.56 9.63 -6.80
N LEU A 153 -25.40 9.21 -7.34
CA LEU A 153 -24.68 9.93 -8.42
C LEU A 153 -25.60 10.30 -9.60
N THR A 154 -26.52 9.42 -9.93
CA THR A 154 -27.61 9.67 -10.88
C THR A 154 -28.86 8.90 -10.45
N SER A 155 -30.04 9.46 -10.70
CA SER A 155 -31.31 8.81 -10.36
C SER A 155 -31.78 7.92 -11.51
N PRO A 156 -31.91 6.58 -11.30
CA PRO A 156 -32.53 5.71 -12.30
C PRO A 156 -33.96 6.16 -12.62
N ARG A 157 -34.28 6.29 -13.90
CA ARG A 157 -35.62 6.69 -14.37
C ARG A 157 -36.62 5.53 -14.27
N GLY A 158 -37.87 5.83 -13.97
CA GLY A 158 -38.96 4.83 -13.94
C GLY A 158 -39.27 4.26 -12.55
N GLY A 159 -40.24 3.35 -12.52
CA GLY A 159 -40.79 2.76 -11.29
C GLY A 159 -40.33 1.33 -10.99
N GLY A 160 -39.39 0.79 -11.77
CA GLY A 160 -38.93 -0.60 -11.63
C GLY A 160 -37.99 -0.81 -10.44
N GLU A 161 -37.78 -2.07 -10.09
CA GLU A 161 -36.97 -2.52 -8.96
C GLU A 161 -35.50 -2.73 -9.33
N CYS A 162 -35.20 -2.96 -10.61
CA CYS A 162 -33.85 -3.29 -11.09
C CYS A 162 -33.40 -2.25 -12.12
N ALA A 163 -32.16 -1.76 -11.99
CA ALA A 163 -31.64 -0.74 -12.89
C ALA A 163 -30.92 -1.33 -14.10
N TYR A 164 -31.03 -0.63 -15.22
CA TYR A 164 -30.33 -0.93 -16.46
C TYR A 164 -29.87 0.36 -17.14
N LEU A 165 -28.88 0.24 -18.00
CA LEU A 165 -28.44 1.31 -18.88
C LEU A 165 -29.25 1.28 -20.16
N SER A 166 -29.79 2.43 -20.55
CA SER A 166 -30.59 2.63 -21.76
C SER A 166 -30.15 3.92 -22.43
N ASP A 167 -29.71 3.85 -23.68
CA ASP A 167 -29.01 4.94 -24.36
C ASP A 167 -27.93 5.57 -23.46
N SER A 168 -28.02 6.87 -23.18
CA SER A 168 -27.09 7.62 -22.30
C SER A 168 -27.59 7.76 -20.85
N LYS A 169 -28.57 6.97 -20.42
CA LYS A 169 -29.27 7.15 -19.14
C LYS A 169 -29.32 5.86 -18.32
N VAL A 170 -29.47 6.01 -17.01
CA VAL A 170 -29.83 4.92 -16.10
C VAL A 170 -31.35 4.90 -15.97
N SER A 171 -31.95 3.74 -16.21
CA SER A 171 -33.39 3.49 -16.13
C SER A 171 -33.67 2.29 -15.22
N SER A 172 -34.93 2.05 -14.89
CA SER A 172 -35.38 0.96 -14.02
C SER A 172 -36.52 0.19 -14.65
N GLY A 173 -36.51 -1.13 -14.49
CA GLY A 173 -37.50 -2.05 -15.04
C GLY A 173 -37.81 -3.18 -14.08
N ARG A 174 -38.82 -3.98 -14.44
CA ARG A 174 -39.17 -5.18 -13.66
C ARG A 174 -38.07 -6.23 -13.82
N ASN A 175 -37.81 -6.97 -12.74
CA ASN A 175 -36.72 -7.97 -12.70
C ASN A 175 -36.85 -9.07 -13.77
N TYR A 176 -38.07 -9.47 -14.14
CA TYR A 176 -38.37 -10.54 -15.09
C TYR A 176 -38.24 -10.12 -16.56
N THR A 177 -38.00 -8.83 -16.84
CA THR A 177 -37.75 -8.40 -18.23
C THR A 177 -36.39 -8.90 -18.70
N HIS A 178 -36.26 -9.25 -19.98
CA HIS A 178 -35.03 -9.80 -20.52
C HIS A 178 -34.18 -8.70 -21.14
N ARG A 179 -32.92 -8.60 -20.71
CA ARG A 179 -31.95 -7.63 -21.21
C ARG A 179 -30.58 -8.25 -21.27
N ARG A 180 -29.66 -7.64 -22.02
CA ARG A 180 -28.24 -7.94 -21.83
C ARG A 180 -27.82 -7.50 -20.43
N TRP A 181 -26.62 -7.85 -20.01
CA TRP A 181 -26.11 -7.46 -18.71
C TRP A 181 -24.62 -7.18 -18.78
N ILE A 182 -24.12 -6.46 -17.79
CA ILE A 182 -22.71 -6.17 -17.65
C ILE A 182 -22.27 -6.73 -16.30
N CYS A 183 -21.17 -7.47 -16.26
CA CYS A 183 -20.52 -7.87 -15.03
C CYS A 183 -19.35 -6.93 -14.72
N SER A 184 -19.05 -6.72 -13.44
CA SER A 184 -17.85 -6.01 -12.99
C SER A 184 -17.18 -6.72 -11.82
N LYS A 185 -15.84 -6.64 -11.78
CA LYS A 185 -15.03 -7.04 -10.62
C LYS A 185 -13.76 -6.18 -10.54
N PRO A 186 -13.11 -6.06 -9.36
CA PRO A 186 -11.81 -5.42 -9.26
C PRO A 186 -10.80 -6.06 -10.22
N ASN A 187 -9.91 -5.26 -10.79
CA ASN A 187 -8.79 -5.79 -11.54
C ASN A 187 -7.76 -6.45 -10.60
N SER A 188 -6.96 -7.35 -11.15
CA SER A 188 -5.86 -7.96 -10.41
C SER A 188 -4.57 -7.18 -10.67
N PHE A 189 -3.85 -6.85 -9.60
CA PHE A 189 -2.56 -6.17 -9.68
C PHE A 189 -1.44 -7.20 -9.64
N THR A 190 -0.61 -7.25 -10.68
CA THR A 190 0.65 -8.01 -10.64
C THR A 190 1.81 -7.05 -10.91
N ALA A 191 2.90 -7.22 -10.17
CA ALA A 191 4.15 -6.52 -10.47
C ALA A 191 4.68 -7.04 -11.82
N CYS A 192 4.74 -6.15 -12.80
CA CYS A 192 5.42 -6.43 -14.06
C CYS A 192 6.92 -6.27 -13.81
N ASP A 193 7.68 -7.36 -13.89
CA ASP A 193 9.14 -7.28 -13.94
C ASP A 193 9.53 -6.65 -15.29
N VAL A 194 10.03 -5.42 -15.27
CA VAL A 194 10.58 -4.78 -16.45
C VAL A 194 11.94 -5.44 -16.75
N PRO A 195 12.15 -6.05 -17.93
CA PRO A 195 13.47 -6.55 -18.30
C PRO A 195 14.47 -5.39 -18.27
N LYS A 196 15.57 -5.54 -17.53
CA LYS A 196 16.72 -4.64 -17.64
C LYS A 196 17.13 -4.60 -19.11
N GLN A 197 17.00 -3.44 -19.75
CA GLN A 197 17.64 -3.19 -21.03
C GLN A 197 19.16 -3.27 -20.82
N SER A 198 19.75 -4.32 -21.38
CA SER A 198 21.21 -4.55 -21.47
C SER A 198 21.81 -3.76 -22.62
#